data_AF-Q2BXI6-F1
#
_entry.id   AF-Q2BXI6-F1
#
_cell.length_a   1.000
_cell.length_b   1.000
_cell.length_c   1.000
_cell.angle_alpha   90.00
_cell.angle_beta   90.00
_cell.angle_gamma   90.00
#
_symmetry.space_group_name_H-M   'P 1'
#
loop_
_entity.id
_entity.type
_entity.pdbx_description
1 polymer ?
#
loop_
_entity_poly.entity_id
_entity_poly.type
_entity_poly.pdbx_seq_one_letter_code
_entity_poly.pdbx_strand_id
1 'polypeptide(L)' 'MMSLIFLLLLIAMVSAFIGKKNVGYAFFAASVIIGLYWFHHHATDSLSILL' A
#
# COMPACT_ATOMS: atom_id res chain seq x y z
N MET A 1 5.88 7.01 2.72
CA MET A 1 5.40 5.60 2.70
C MET A 1 3.91 5.50 2.37
N MET A 2 3.05 6.35 2.94
CA MET A 2 1.62 6.39 2.58
C MET A 2 1.33 6.63 1.09
N SER A 3 1.99 7.60 0.46
CA SER A 3 1.80 7.90 -0.97
C SER A 3 2.15 6.73 -1.90
N LEU A 4 3.09 5.87 -1.52
CA LEU A 4 3.48 4.69 -2.29
C LEU A 4 2.33 3.67 -2.35
N ILE A 5 1.63 3.44 -1.22
CA ILE A 5 0.49 2.52 -1.14
C ILE A 5 -0.63 3.00 -2.08
N PHE A 6 -0.94 4.30 -2.05
CA PHE A 6 -1.92 4.90 -2.98
C PHE A 6 -1.51 4.78 -4.44
N LEU A 7 -0.22 4.97 -4.76
CA LEU A 7 0.28 4.78 -6.12
C LEU A 7 0.12 3.33 -6.60
N LEU A 8 0.44 2.34 -5.75
CA LEU A 8 0.26 0.93 -6.07
C LEU A 8 -1.21 0.58 -6.31
N LEU A 9 -2.11 1.11 -5.49
CA LEU A 9 -3.55 0.93 -5.67
C LEU A 9 -4.06 1.59 -6.96
N LEU A 10 -3.55 2.78 -7.30
CA LEU A 10 -3.87 3.44 -8.56
C LEU A 10 -3.42 2.60 -9.76
N ILE A 11 -2.19 2.07 -9.74
CA ILE A 11 -1.69 1.18 -10.80
C ILE A 11 -2.54 -0.08 -10.88
N ALA A 12 -2.97 -0.64 -9.74
CA ALA A 12 -3.84 -1.81 -9.70
C ALA A 12 -5.20 -1.53 -10.37
N MET A 13 -5.83 -0.39 -10.06
CA MET A 13 -7.10 0.03 -10.67
C MET A 13 -6.96 0.27 -12.17
N VAL A 14 -5.92 1.00 -12.60
CA VAL A 14 -5.65 1.24 -14.04
C VAL A 14 -5.40 -0.08 -14.77
N SER A 15 -4.66 -1.01 -14.17
CA SER A 15 -4.41 -2.33 -14.75
C SER A 15 -5.69 -3.13 -14.90
N ALA A 16 -6.59 -3.09 -13.92
CA ALA A 16 -7.91 -3.71 -13.99
C ALA A 16 -8.78 -3.07 -15.08
N PHE A 17 -8.74 -1.73 -15.22
CA PHE A 17 -9.48 -0.97 -16.22
C PHE A 17 -9.05 -1.30 -17.66
N ILE A 18 -7.75 -1.45 -17.90
CA ILE A 18 -7.19 -1.82 -19.22
C ILE A 18 -7.34 -3.34 -19.50
N GLY A 19 -7.93 -4.11 -18.59
CA GLY A 19 -8.16 -5.54 -18.74
C GLY A 19 -6.97 -6.44 -18.35
N LYS A 20 -5.87 -5.86 -17.87
CA LYS A 20 -4.68 -6.57 -17.36
C LYS A 20 -4.88 -7.01 -15.90
N LYS A 21 -5.90 -7.83 -15.64
CA LYS A 21 -6.34 -8.20 -14.29
C LYS A 21 -5.24 -8.88 -13.45
N ASN A 22 -4.42 -9.75 -14.05
CA ASN A 22 -3.32 -10.42 -13.34
C ASN A 22 -2.30 -9.41 -12.78
N VAL A 23 -1.98 -8.38 -13.56
CA VAL A 23 -1.09 -7.29 -13.13
C VAL A 23 -1.76 -6.47 -12.02
N GLY A 24 -3.06 -6.18 -12.16
CA GLY A 24 -3.85 -5.53 -11.13
C GLY A 24 -3.84 -6.28 -9.79
N TYR A 25 -4.04 -7.60 -9.81
CA TYR A 25 -3.99 -8.43 -8.61
C TYR A 25 -2.60 -8.46 -7.97
N ALA A 26 -1.53 -8.50 -8.76
CA ALA A 26 -0.16 -8.44 -8.24
C ALA A 26 0.11 -7.12 -7.51
N PHE A 27 -0.24 -5.97 -8.11
CA PHE A 27 -0.08 -4.66 -7.48
C PHE A 27 -0.97 -4.48 -6.25
N PHE A 28 -2.20 -4.99 -6.29
CA PHE A 28 -3.09 -4.97 -5.14
C PHE A 28 -2.51 -5.79 -3.97
N ALA A 29 -2.07 -7.03 -4.21
CA ALA A 29 -1.46 -7.86 -3.18
C ALA A 29 -0.19 -7.22 -2.58
N ALA A 30 0.67 -6.64 -3.42
CA ALA A 30 1.84 -5.90 -2.97
C ALA A 30 1.47 -4.71 -2.07
N SER A 31 0.41 -3.97 -2.43
CA SER A 31 -0.08 -2.84 -1.64
C SER A 31 -0.55 -3.27 -0.24
N VAL A 32 -1.17 -4.45 -0.11
CA VAL A 32 -1.60 -5.00 1.18
C VAL A 32 -0.40 -5.37 2.04
N ILE A 33 0.60 -6.07 1.49
CA ILE A 33 1.80 -6.47 2.22
C ILE A 33 2.57 -5.23 2.72
N ILE A 34 2.80 -4.25 1.83
CA ILE A 34 3.48 -3.01 2.17
C ILE A 34 2.67 -2.19 3.19
N GLY A 35 1.34 -2.18 3.06
CA GLY A 35 0.44 -1.56 4.02
C GLY A 35 0.56 -2.17 5.41
N LEU A 36 0.55 -3.49 5.52
CA LEU A 36 0.74 -4.19 6.81
C LEU A 36 2.10 -3.87 7.43
N TYR A 37 3.17 -3.88 6.63
CA TYR A 37 4.51 -3.48 7.09
C TYR A 37 4.52 -2.03 7.59
N TRP A 38 3.92 -1.11 6.84
CA TRP A 38 3.83 0.29 7.24
C TRP A 38 3.05 0.47 8.53
N PHE A 39 1.90 -0.21 8.67
CA PHE A 39 1.09 -0.15 9.89
C PHE A 39 1.85 -0.70 11.08
N HIS A 40 2.54 -1.83 10.92
CA HIS A 40 3.38 -2.39 11.98
C HIS A 40 4.49 -1.42 12.40
N HIS A 41 5.17 -0.82 11.42
CA HIS A 41 6.21 0.17 11.67
C HIS A 41 5.65 1.38 12.45
N HIS A 42 4.55 1.99 11.99
CA HIS A 42 3.97 3.16 12.64
C HIS A 42 3.25 2.86 13.97
N ALA A 43 2.78 1.63 14.18
CA ALA A 43 2.22 1.22 15.48
C ALA A 43 3.31 1.03 16.54
N THR A 44 4.55 0.77 16.12
CA THR A 44 5.71 0.56 17.03
C THR A 44 6.55 1.83 17.16
N ASP A 45 6.32 2.83 16.31
CA ASP A 45 6.98 4.12 16.42
C ASP A 45 6.61 4.75 17.77
N SER A 46 7.64 5.09 18.55
CA SER A 46 7.45 5.70 19.87
C SER A 46 6.65 6.98 19.70
N LEU A 47 5.45 7.01 20.28
CA LEU A 47 4.65 8.22 20.31
C LEU A 47 5.43 9.26 21.12
N SER A 48 6.02 10.23 20.42
CA SER A 48 6.59 11.44 21.01
C SER A 48 5.44 12.28 21.56
N ILE A 49 4.85 11.81 22.67
CA ILE A 49 4.16 12.69 23.59
C ILE A 49 5.29 13.50 24.19
N LEU A 50 5.48 14.71 23.67
CA LEU A 50 6.18 15.77 24.37
C LEU A 50 5.53 15.83 25.76
N LEU A 51 6.28 15.41 26.77
CA LEU A 51 5.96 15.67 28.16
C LEU A 51 6.62 16.99 28.54
#